data_AF-Q5KAD0-F1
#
_entry.id   AF-Q5KAD0-F1
#
_cell.length_a   1.000
_cell.length_b   1.000
_cell.length_c   1.000
_cell.angle_alpha   90.00
_cell.angle_beta   90.00
_cell.angle_gamma   90.00
#
_symmetry.space_group_name_H-M   'P 1'
#
loop_
_entity.id
_entity.type
_entity.pdbx_description
1 polymer ?
#
loop_
_entity_poly.entity_id
_entity_poly.type
_entity_poly.pdbx_seq_one_letter_code
_entity_poly.pdbx_strand_id
1 'polypeptide(L)'
;MTTSANHSIMVHPTTPTISHVTIANPHPGDNAPHTMYRTPSHFSGDGGPGVIYPEGMRLSRALTPGGNPVDTSQPALPNYHRALGDPAPVGLIPLSSGTLLISLYNVQTRGITTPNIILGLALGFSGIVQTIAGILEWASGNTFAAVALTSYGGFWFSFAVLYIPQFEVTASYASDISMLANGIGLYLVMWGILTFLFLLASLRSSVALISLFLMLDLSFWLTAAGYLSQNEKILKAGGGFGIAAAFCGFYVALASLLSGHTSFFLVPTGDLRPGSSHKRT
;
A
#
# COMPACT_ATOMS: atom_id res chain seq x y z
N MET A 1 -44.39 21.95 -52.78
CA MET A 1 -45.14 22.23 -51.54
C MET A 1 -44.12 22.51 -50.45
N THR A 2 -44.29 23.67 -49.81
CA THR A 2 -43.72 24.15 -48.53
C THR A 2 -42.21 24.42 -48.37
N THR A 3 -41.98 25.73 -48.28
CA THR A 3 -40.84 26.58 -47.91
C THR A 3 -40.68 26.74 -46.39
N SER A 4 -39.49 27.17 -45.91
CA SER A 4 -39.23 28.14 -44.80
C SER A 4 -37.73 28.06 -44.45
N ALA A 5 -36.83 29.04 -44.67
CA ALA A 5 -36.69 30.46 -44.32
C ALA A 5 -35.56 30.64 -43.28
N ASN A 6 -34.40 31.11 -43.77
CA ASN A 6 -33.24 31.52 -42.97
C ASN A 6 -33.50 32.86 -42.26
N HIS A 7 -33.03 32.99 -41.02
CA HIS A 7 -32.87 34.28 -40.34
C HIS A 7 -31.40 34.42 -39.91
N SER A 8 -30.68 35.35 -40.53
CA SER A 8 -29.33 35.76 -40.17
C SER A 8 -29.41 37.10 -39.41
N ILE A 9 -29.03 37.10 -38.13
CA ILE A 9 -28.88 38.31 -37.33
C ILE A 9 -27.42 38.74 -37.33
N MET A 10 -27.19 39.99 -37.73
CA MET A 10 -25.92 40.69 -37.82
C MET A 10 -25.49 41.15 -36.42
N VAL A 11 -24.33 40.72 -35.92
CA VAL A 11 -23.73 41.20 -34.66
C VAL A 11 -22.41 41.89 -34.96
N HIS A 12 -22.34 43.16 -34.58
CA HIS A 12 -21.22 44.08 -34.77
C HIS A 12 -20.02 43.70 -33.89
N PRO A 13 -18.76 43.79 -34.36
CA PRO A 13 -17.60 43.56 -33.50
C PRO A 13 -17.38 44.80 -32.59
N THR A 14 -17.24 44.57 -31.29
CA THR A 14 -16.74 45.57 -30.33
C THR A 14 -15.41 45.09 -29.77
N THR A 15 -14.36 45.87 -30.04
CA THR A 15 -13.01 45.70 -29.51
C THR A 15 -12.97 46.21 -28.07
N PRO A 16 -12.47 45.45 -27.07
CA PRO A 16 -12.17 46.02 -25.76
C PRO A 16 -10.77 46.65 -25.75
N THR A 17 -10.74 47.92 -25.38
CA THR A 17 -9.57 48.79 -25.21
C THR A 17 -8.70 48.34 -24.02
N ILE A 18 -7.38 48.25 -24.22
CA ILE A 18 -6.39 48.06 -23.14
C ILE A 18 -6.26 49.39 -22.38
N SER A 19 -6.52 49.39 -21.08
CA SER A 19 -6.17 50.51 -20.20
C SER A 19 -4.81 50.25 -19.57
N HIS A 20 -3.90 51.21 -19.73
CA HIS A 20 -2.56 51.23 -19.14
C HIS A 20 -2.66 51.37 -17.61
N VAL A 21 -1.95 50.50 -16.87
CA VAL A 21 -1.63 50.73 -15.45
C VAL A 21 -0.15 51.14 -15.36
N THR A 22 0.09 52.37 -14.93
CA THR A 22 1.41 52.95 -14.69
C THR A 22 2.02 52.37 -13.41
N ILE A 23 3.22 51.78 -13.50
CA ILE A 23 4.03 51.40 -12.34
C ILE A 23 4.68 52.67 -11.78
N ALA A 24 4.38 53.02 -10.52
CA ALA A 24 5.08 54.09 -9.81
C ALA A 24 6.40 53.57 -9.23
N ASN A 25 7.51 54.23 -9.57
CA ASN A 25 8.82 54.00 -8.94
C ASN A 25 8.85 54.57 -7.51
N PRO A 26 9.56 53.93 -6.55
CA PRO A 26 9.73 54.45 -5.20
C PRO A 26 10.76 55.59 -5.16
N HIS A 27 10.47 56.62 -4.37
CA HIS A 27 11.35 57.78 -4.16
C HIS A 27 12.46 57.44 -3.13
N PRO A 28 13.71 57.93 -3.28
CA PRO A 28 14.84 57.56 -2.44
C PRO A 28 15.02 58.52 -1.27
N GLY A 29 15.20 57.97 -0.08
CA GLY A 29 15.65 58.72 1.10
C GLY A 29 14.99 58.23 2.39
N ASP A 30 15.61 57.25 3.04
CA ASP A 30 15.90 57.33 4.47
C ASP A 30 16.97 56.29 4.84
N ASN A 31 18.15 56.81 5.21
CA ASN A 31 19.38 56.09 5.50
C ASN A 31 19.56 55.95 7.01
N ALA A 32 19.71 54.73 7.54
CA ALA A 32 20.44 54.42 8.80
C ALA A 32 20.67 52.89 8.93
N PRO A 33 21.74 52.42 9.61
CA PRO A 33 22.71 51.53 9.00
C PRO A 33 22.59 50.04 9.34
N HIS A 34 23.15 49.23 8.45
CA HIS A 34 23.33 47.80 8.59
C HIS A 34 24.17 47.43 9.82
N THR A 35 23.70 46.49 10.63
CA THR A 35 24.58 45.56 11.36
C THR A 35 24.15 44.14 10.98
N MET A 36 25.03 43.46 10.24
CA MET A 36 24.84 42.09 9.79
C MET A 36 25.01 41.15 11.00
N TYR A 37 24.00 40.33 11.30
CA TYR A 37 24.23 39.04 11.95
C TYR A 37 23.46 37.96 11.20
N ARG A 38 24.20 36.97 10.68
CA ARG A 38 23.68 35.87 9.87
C ARG A 38 23.31 34.69 10.77
N THR A 39 22.01 34.35 10.75
CA THR A 39 21.27 33.09 11.04
C THR A 39 21.90 31.97 11.88
N PRO A 40 21.04 31.27 12.67
CA PRO A 40 20.51 29.99 12.18
C PRO A 40 18.97 30.01 12.06
N SER A 41 18.48 29.42 10.97
CA SER A 41 17.08 29.36 10.54
C SER A 41 16.14 28.68 11.54
N HIS A 42 15.42 29.49 12.30
CA HIS A 42 14.08 29.20 12.81
C HIS A 42 13.10 30.06 12.03
N PHE A 43 12.29 29.46 11.15
CA PHE A 43 11.21 30.19 10.48
C PHE A 43 9.96 30.18 11.37
N SER A 44 9.58 31.38 11.78
CA SER A 44 8.35 31.75 12.48
C SER A 44 7.65 32.85 11.65
N GLY A 45 6.30 32.83 11.64
CA GLY A 45 5.39 33.85 11.08
C GLY A 45 5.06 33.65 9.59
N ASP A 46 3.84 33.82 9.06
CA ASP A 46 2.63 34.56 9.45
C ASP A 46 1.44 33.89 8.68
N GLY A 47 0.14 33.95 9.02
CA GLY A 47 -0.65 35.05 9.57
C GLY A 47 -2.01 35.10 8.83
N GLY A 48 -2.71 33.96 8.69
CA GLY A 48 -4.06 33.90 8.11
C GLY A 48 -5.05 33.27 9.11
N PRO A 49 -6.34 33.61 9.09
CA PRO A 49 -7.27 33.28 10.16
C PRO A 49 -7.54 31.77 10.21
N GLY A 50 -6.73 31.06 11.00
CA GLY A 50 -7.00 29.68 11.39
C GLY A 50 -8.10 29.71 12.45
N VAL A 51 -9.28 29.20 12.11
CA VAL A 51 -10.35 28.94 13.08
C VAL A 51 -9.84 27.87 14.05
N ILE A 52 -9.52 28.28 15.28
CA ILE A 52 -9.14 27.40 16.38
C ILE A 52 -10.43 26.97 17.08
N TYR A 53 -10.76 25.68 17.05
CA TYR A 53 -11.83 25.12 17.87
C TYR A 53 -11.31 24.76 19.28
N PRO A 54 -12.19 24.68 20.30
CA PRO A 54 -11.79 24.61 21.72
C PRO A 54 -11.14 23.30 22.21
N GLU A 55 -10.55 22.47 21.34
CA GLU A 55 -9.91 21.18 21.74
C GLU A 55 -8.51 20.94 21.14
N GLY A 56 -7.83 21.99 20.66
CA GLY A 56 -6.39 21.88 20.35
C GLY A 56 -6.00 21.02 19.13
N MET A 57 -6.96 20.52 18.34
CA MET A 57 -6.66 19.90 17.05
C MET A 57 -6.26 20.96 16.02
N ARG A 58 -4.97 21.02 15.70
CA ARG A 58 -4.41 21.85 14.64
C ARG A 58 -4.44 21.06 13.33
N LEU A 59 -5.32 21.43 12.39
CA LEU A 59 -5.24 20.89 11.03
C LEU A 59 -3.93 21.38 10.40
N SER A 60 -2.96 20.48 10.21
CA SER A 60 -1.80 20.76 9.38
C SER A 60 -2.26 20.82 7.93
N ARG A 61 -2.27 22.02 7.35
CA ARG A 61 -2.49 22.23 5.91
C ARG A 61 -1.42 21.42 5.17
N ALA A 62 -1.82 20.44 4.36
CA ALA A 62 -0.92 19.81 3.41
C ALA A 62 -0.51 20.87 2.38
N LEU A 63 0.65 21.47 2.59
CA LEU A 63 1.27 22.37 1.62
C LEU A 63 1.73 21.52 0.43
N THR A 64 1.41 21.96 -0.78
CA THR A 64 1.92 21.32 -2.00
C THR A 64 3.45 21.29 -2.00
N PRO A 65 4.13 20.45 -2.81
CA PRO A 65 5.59 20.47 -2.94
C PRO A 65 6.20 21.85 -3.28
N GLY A 66 5.38 22.82 -3.72
CA GLY A 66 5.77 24.22 -3.95
C GLY A 66 5.36 25.22 -2.86
N GLY A 67 4.86 24.77 -1.70
CA GLY A 67 4.57 25.64 -0.55
C GLY A 67 3.38 26.59 -0.71
N ASN A 68 2.63 26.51 -1.81
CA ASN A 68 1.44 27.33 -2.03
C ASN A 68 0.21 26.65 -1.38
N PRO A 69 -0.60 27.38 -0.58
CA PRO A 69 -1.86 26.86 -0.03
C PRO A 69 -2.92 26.52 -1.09
N VAL A 70 -2.73 26.92 -2.35
CA VAL A 70 -3.62 26.63 -3.47
C VAL A 70 -2.86 25.79 -4.51
N ASP A 71 -3.29 24.54 -4.68
CA ASP A 71 -2.85 23.69 -5.78
C ASP A 71 -3.67 24.01 -7.04
N THR A 72 -3.06 24.59 -8.06
CA THR A 72 -3.73 24.93 -9.33
C THR A 72 -3.45 23.91 -10.44
N SER A 73 -2.96 22.70 -10.11
CA SER A 73 -2.59 21.68 -11.10
C SER A 73 -3.78 21.11 -11.89
N GLN A 74 -5.01 21.25 -11.40
CA GLN A 74 -6.24 20.79 -12.07
C GLN A 74 -7.26 21.93 -12.24
N PRO A 75 -7.15 22.77 -13.28
CA PRO A 75 -8.04 23.92 -13.48
C PRO A 75 -9.50 23.57 -13.78
N ALA A 76 -9.76 22.38 -14.31
CA ALA A 76 -11.07 21.95 -14.80
C ALA A 76 -11.92 21.20 -13.77
N LEU A 77 -11.35 20.80 -12.62
CA LEU A 77 -12.01 19.96 -11.64
C LEU A 77 -11.84 20.54 -10.22
N PRO A 78 -12.82 20.38 -9.32
CA PRO A 78 -12.67 20.77 -7.93
C PRO A 78 -11.57 19.93 -7.26
N ASN A 79 -10.64 20.60 -6.58
CA ASN A 79 -9.68 19.91 -5.72
C ASN A 79 -10.40 19.41 -4.46
N TYR A 80 -10.45 18.10 -4.29
CA TYR A 80 -10.98 17.50 -3.08
C TYR A 80 -9.83 17.04 -2.18
N HIS A 81 -9.66 17.67 -1.01
CA HIS A 81 -8.83 17.10 0.06
C HIS A 81 -9.62 15.96 0.72
N ARG A 82 -9.44 14.73 0.25
CA ARG A 82 -10.10 13.53 0.81
C ARG A 82 -9.11 12.80 1.70
N ALA A 83 -9.47 12.56 2.96
CA ALA A 83 -8.81 11.52 3.74
C ALA A 83 -9.26 10.17 3.16
N LEU A 84 -8.32 9.38 2.66
CA LEU A 84 -8.60 8.03 2.16
C LEU A 84 -8.75 7.07 3.36
N GLY A 85 -9.58 6.05 3.21
CA GLY A 85 -9.64 4.95 4.18
C GLY A 85 -8.36 4.11 4.16
N ASP A 86 -8.09 3.40 5.26
CA ASP A 86 -6.95 2.48 5.33
C ASP A 86 -7.20 1.24 4.43
N PRO A 87 -6.43 1.04 3.35
CA PRO A 87 -6.58 -0.11 2.49
C PRO A 87 -5.88 -1.36 3.04
N ALA A 88 -5.09 -1.27 4.12
CA ALA A 88 -4.28 -2.38 4.63
C ALA A 88 -5.10 -3.64 4.94
N PRO A 89 -6.29 -3.57 5.59
CA PRO A 89 -7.12 -4.75 5.83
C PRO A 89 -7.55 -5.44 4.53
N VAL A 90 -7.80 -4.65 3.47
CA VAL A 90 -8.22 -5.18 2.16
C VAL A 90 -7.13 -6.04 1.54
N GLY A 91 -5.85 -5.77 1.82
CA GLY A 91 -4.74 -6.61 1.33
C GLY A 91 -4.29 -7.70 2.30
N LEU A 92 -4.33 -7.42 3.62
CA LEU A 92 -3.86 -8.36 4.64
C LEU A 92 -4.81 -9.54 4.84
N ILE A 93 -6.13 -9.37 4.69
CA ILE A 93 -7.10 -10.47 4.78
C ILE A 93 -6.89 -11.47 3.63
N PRO A 94 -6.80 -11.07 2.35
CA PRO A 94 -6.47 -11.99 1.27
C PRO A 94 -5.08 -12.64 1.41
N LEU A 95 -4.05 -11.88 1.85
CA LEU A 95 -2.73 -12.43 2.12
C LEU A 95 -2.83 -13.61 3.10
N SER A 96 -3.50 -13.36 4.23
CA SER A 96 -3.63 -14.31 5.33
C SER A 96 -4.50 -15.51 4.94
N SER A 97 -5.59 -15.28 4.20
CA SER A 97 -6.48 -16.34 3.73
C SER A 97 -5.79 -17.28 2.76
N GLY A 98 -5.04 -16.73 1.79
CA GLY A 98 -4.25 -17.52 0.86
C GLY A 98 -3.16 -18.32 1.58
N THR A 99 -2.42 -17.64 2.46
CA THR A 99 -1.34 -18.26 3.25
C THR A 99 -1.89 -19.39 4.12
N LEU A 100 -3.05 -19.19 4.77
CA LEU A 100 -3.68 -20.24 5.58
C LEU A 100 -4.02 -21.46 4.72
N LEU A 101 -4.68 -21.25 3.57
CA LEU A 101 -5.13 -22.36 2.72
C LEU A 101 -3.96 -23.17 2.14
N ILE A 102 -2.93 -22.51 1.59
CA ILE A 102 -1.75 -23.24 1.09
C ILE A 102 -1.03 -23.98 2.21
N SER A 103 -0.97 -23.39 3.40
CA SER A 103 -0.31 -24.00 4.54
C SER A 103 -1.05 -25.23 5.06
N LEU A 104 -2.39 -25.21 5.03
CA LEU A 104 -3.22 -26.38 5.33
C LEU A 104 -2.98 -27.53 4.33
N TYR A 105 -2.71 -27.22 3.07
CA TYR A 105 -2.30 -28.23 2.08
C TYR A 105 -0.88 -28.73 2.33
N ASN A 106 0.07 -27.85 2.69
CA ASN A 106 1.44 -28.25 3.01
C ASN A 106 1.48 -29.20 4.22
N VAL A 107 0.60 -29.01 5.22
CA VAL A 107 0.45 -29.95 6.34
C VAL A 107 -0.42 -31.18 6.02
N GLN A 108 -0.96 -31.26 4.80
CA GLN A 108 -1.86 -32.32 4.30
C GLN A 108 -3.10 -32.51 5.19
N THR A 109 -3.71 -31.40 5.61
CA THR A 109 -4.94 -31.40 6.41
C THR A 109 -6.00 -32.25 5.71
N ARG A 110 -6.65 -33.15 6.46
CA ARG A 110 -7.67 -34.09 5.94
C ARG A 110 -7.16 -35.03 4.82
N GLY A 111 -5.85 -35.21 4.69
CA GLY A 111 -5.23 -36.07 3.67
C GLY A 111 -5.28 -35.48 2.26
N ILE A 112 -5.56 -34.18 2.11
CA ILE A 112 -5.60 -33.54 0.80
C ILE A 112 -4.18 -33.19 0.36
N THR A 113 -3.76 -33.75 -0.79
CA THR A 113 -2.43 -33.54 -1.37
C THR A 113 -2.45 -32.73 -2.67
N THR A 114 -3.63 -32.53 -3.27
CA THR A 114 -3.79 -31.82 -4.54
C THR A 114 -4.35 -30.42 -4.29
N PRO A 115 -3.56 -29.34 -4.44
CA PRO A 115 -3.97 -28.00 -4.05
C PRO A 115 -4.84 -27.26 -5.08
N ASN A 116 -5.56 -27.95 -5.99
CA ASN A 116 -6.24 -27.30 -7.12
C ASN A 116 -7.31 -26.27 -6.74
N ILE A 117 -7.97 -26.43 -5.59
CA ILE A 117 -8.99 -25.46 -5.14
C ILE A 117 -8.36 -24.08 -4.88
N ILE A 118 -7.04 -24.00 -4.62
CA ILE A 118 -6.37 -22.74 -4.35
C ILE A 118 -6.39 -21.76 -5.51
N LEU A 119 -6.58 -22.24 -6.76
CA LEU A 119 -6.66 -21.37 -7.95
C LEU A 119 -7.76 -20.31 -7.83
N GLY A 120 -8.93 -20.67 -7.30
CA GLY A 120 -10.04 -19.73 -7.16
C GLY A 120 -9.70 -18.60 -6.19
N LEU A 121 -9.04 -18.94 -5.08
CA LEU A 121 -8.58 -17.96 -4.09
C LEU A 121 -7.41 -17.13 -4.63
N ALA A 122 -6.45 -17.77 -5.28
CA ALA A 122 -5.24 -17.16 -5.83
C ALA A 122 -5.57 -16.15 -6.92
N LEU A 123 -6.53 -16.43 -7.81
CA LEU A 123 -6.94 -15.48 -8.84
C LEU A 123 -7.92 -14.44 -8.30
N GLY A 124 -8.97 -14.88 -7.60
CA GLY A 124 -10.07 -13.99 -7.23
C GLY A 124 -9.79 -13.06 -6.05
N PHE A 125 -9.22 -13.60 -4.97
CA PHE A 125 -9.12 -12.87 -3.70
C PHE A 125 -7.67 -12.49 -3.38
N SER A 126 -6.81 -13.48 -3.15
CA SER A 126 -5.41 -13.26 -2.79
C SER A 126 -4.58 -12.66 -3.94
N GLY A 127 -5.02 -12.79 -5.19
CA GLY A 127 -4.42 -12.11 -6.35
C GLY A 127 -5.02 -10.72 -6.56
N ILE A 128 -6.24 -10.67 -7.09
CA ILE A 128 -6.89 -9.41 -7.52
C ILE A 128 -7.10 -8.44 -6.35
N VAL A 129 -7.81 -8.86 -5.30
CA VAL A 129 -8.16 -7.95 -4.19
C VAL A 129 -6.91 -7.46 -3.48
N GLN A 130 -5.92 -8.33 -3.30
CA GLN A 130 -4.66 -7.96 -2.69
C GLN A 130 -3.85 -6.97 -3.53
N THR A 131 -3.79 -7.18 -4.86
CA THR A 131 -3.11 -6.27 -5.78
C THR A 131 -3.76 -4.89 -5.77
N ILE A 132 -5.10 -4.85 -5.80
CA ILE A 132 -5.86 -3.59 -5.71
C ILE A 132 -5.55 -2.87 -4.40
N ALA A 133 -5.53 -3.59 -3.27
CA ALA A 133 -5.16 -3.01 -1.98
C ALA A 133 -3.76 -2.38 -2.02
N GLY A 134 -2.77 -3.06 -2.62
CA GLY A 134 -1.43 -2.51 -2.79
C GLY A 134 -1.38 -1.24 -3.64
N ILE A 135 -2.18 -1.16 -4.71
CA ILE A 135 -2.31 0.07 -5.52
C ILE A 135 -2.96 1.21 -4.69
N LEU A 136 -3.94 0.88 -3.84
CA LEU A 136 -4.59 1.86 -2.96
C LEU A 136 -3.70 2.34 -1.81
N GLU A 137 -2.80 1.49 -1.30
CA GLU A 137 -1.76 1.89 -0.33
C GLU A 137 -0.79 2.90 -0.95
N TRP A 138 -0.46 2.73 -2.23
CA TRP A 138 0.38 3.70 -2.95
C TRP A 138 -0.32 5.06 -3.03
N ALA A 139 -1.62 5.07 -3.38
CA ALA A 139 -2.43 6.28 -3.40
C ALA A 139 -2.56 6.93 -2.00
N SER A 140 -2.49 6.14 -0.94
CA SER A 140 -2.54 6.58 0.46
C SER A 140 -1.17 7.04 1.01
N GLY A 141 -0.10 6.94 0.21
CA GLY A 141 1.24 7.36 0.58
C GLY A 141 2.05 6.34 1.39
N ASN A 142 1.60 5.08 1.47
CA ASN A 142 2.27 4.02 2.20
C ASN A 142 3.08 3.10 1.27
N THR A 143 4.34 3.49 1.02
CA THR A 143 5.22 2.75 0.10
C THR A 143 5.47 1.30 0.53
N PHE A 144 5.63 1.05 1.84
CA PHE A 144 5.91 -0.30 2.33
C PHE A 144 4.75 -1.25 2.02
N ALA A 145 3.54 -0.89 2.42
CA ALA A 145 2.37 -1.74 2.18
C ALA A 145 2.03 -1.83 0.69
N ALA A 146 2.22 -0.74 -0.07
CA ALA A 146 2.01 -0.74 -1.51
C ALA A 146 2.86 -1.80 -2.22
N VAL A 147 4.16 -1.80 -1.95
CA VAL A 147 5.09 -2.77 -2.56
C VAL A 147 4.79 -4.16 -2.03
N ALA A 148 4.65 -4.34 -0.71
CA ALA A 148 4.43 -5.66 -0.13
C ALA A 148 3.14 -6.32 -0.62
N LEU A 149 2.01 -5.63 -0.56
CA LEU A 149 0.71 -6.19 -0.94
C LEU A 149 0.63 -6.43 -2.45
N THR A 150 1.14 -5.52 -3.28
CA THR A 150 1.18 -5.72 -4.74
C THR A 150 2.08 -6.89 -5.11
N SER A 151 3.26 -7.02 -4.47
CA SER A 151 4.17 -8.15 -4.69
C SER A 151 3.51 -9.48 -4.34
N TYR A 152 2.83 -9.58 -3.20
CA TYR A 152 2.13 -10.83 -2.85
C TYR A 152 0.89 -11.08 -3.71
N GLY A 153 0.20 -10.06 -4.20
CA GLY A 153 -0.81 -10.24 -5.25
C GLY A 153 -0.21 -10.86 -6.52
N GLY A 154 0.98 -10.38 -6.92
CA GLY A 154 1.79 -10.98 -8.00
C GLY A 154 2.26 -12.41 -7.71
N PHE A 155 2.62 -12.72 -6.46
CA PHE A 155 2.87 -14.10 -6.01
C PHE A 155 1.68 -14.98 -6.33
N TRP A 156 0.47 -14.60 -5.91
CA TRP A 156 -0.72 -15.41 -6.12
C TRP A 156 -1.07 -15.62 -7.60
N PHE A 157 -0.93 -14.59 -8.44
CA PHE A 157 -1.11 -14.76 -9.88
C PHE A 157 -0.06 -15.70 -10.49
N SER A 158 1.22 -15.49 -10.18
CA SER A 158 2.30 -16.35 -10.71
C SER A 158 2.20 -17.79 -10.19
N PHE A 159 1.74 -17.98 -8.94
CA PHE A 159 1.50 -19.29 -8.36
C PHE A 159 0.30 -19.99 -9.03
N ALA A 160 -0.78 -19.27 -9.33
CA ALA A 160 -1.93 -19.84 -10.04
C ALA A 160 -1.54 -20.35 -11.43
N VAL A 161 -0.65 -19.65 -12.14
CA VAL A 161 -0.13 -20.06 -13.46
C VAL A 161 0.51 -21.45 -13.42
N LEU A 162 1.11 -21.87 -12.29
CA LEU A 162 1.68 -23.22 -12.14
C LEU A 162 0.63 -24.33 -12.31
N TYR A 163 -0.64 -24.06 -12.01
CA TYR A 163 -1.72 -25.05 -12.00
C TYR A 163 -2.73 -24.89 -13.14
N ILE A 164 -2.64 -23.81 -13.93
CA ILE A 164 -3.50 -23.61 -15.10
C ILE A 164 -2.92 -24.42 -16.28
N PRO A 165 -3.64 -25.44 -16.78
CA PRO A 165 -3.09 -26.36 -17.80
C PRO A 165 -2.62 -25.65 -19.08
N GLN A 166 -3.29 -24.57 -19.47
CA GLN A 166 -3.01 -23.83 -20.72
C GLN A 166 -1.62 -23.17 -20.75
N PHE A 167 -0.97 -22.98 -19.61
CA PHE A 167 0.41 -22.48 -19.55
C PHE A 167 1.44 -23.62 -19.62
N GLU A 168 1.01 -24.89 -19.59
CA GLU A 168 1.85 -26.08 -19.76
C GLU A 168 3.05 -26.16 -18.80
N VAL A 169 3.01 -25.45 -17.67
CA VAL A 169 4.14 -25.40 -16.73
C VAL A 169 4.44 -26.77 -16.16
N THR A 170 3.47 -27.42 -15.51
CA THR A 170 3.65 -28.77 -14.94
C THR A 170 3.87 -29.83 -16.01
N ALA A 171 3.21 -29.69 -17.17
CA ALA A 171 3.31 -30.62 -18.28
C ALA A 171 4.72 -30.64 -18.90
N SER A 172 5.41 -29.50 -18.90
CA SER A 172 6.79 -29.41 -19.40
C SER A 172 7.80 -30.27 -18.62
N TYR A 173 7.44 -30.69 -17.39
CA TYR A 173 8.25 -31.56 -16.53
C TYR A 173 7.73 -33.01 -16.46
N ALA A 174 6.84 -33.43 -17.37
CA ALA A 174 6.23 -34.76 -17.31
C ALA A 174 7.24 -35.92 -17.35
N SER A 175 8.44 -35.70 -17.93
CA SER A 175 9.52 -36.68 -17.98
C SER A 175 10.30 -36.81 -16.66
N ASP A 176 10.33 -35.77 -15.82
CA ASP A 176 11.04 -35.76 -14.54
C ASP A 176 10.36 -34.83 -13.53
N ILE A 177 9.53 -35.43 -12.68
CA ILE A 177 8.79 -34.72 -11.62
C ILE A 177 9.75 -34.12 -10.57
N SER A 178 10.95 -34.68 -10.40
CA SER A 178 11.93 -34.12 -9.46
C SER A 178 12.45 -32.75 -9.94
N MET A 179 12.56 -32.55 -11.26
CA MET A 179 12.90 -31.25 -11.84
C MET A 179 11.82 -30.20 -11.58
N LEU A 180 10.54 -30.57 -11.67
CA LEU A 180 9.43 -29.68 -11.32
C LEU A 180 9.56 -29.22 -9.86
N ALA A 181 9.78 -30.16 -8.96
CA ALA A 181 9.87 -29.83 -7.54
C ALA A 181 11.09 -28.96 -7.23
N ASN A 182 12.23 -29.20 -7.88
CA ASN A 182 13.39 -28.31 -7.79
C ASN A 182 13.06 -26.90 -8.32
N GLY A 183 12.34 -26.80 -9.44
CA GLY A 183 11.88 -25.52 -10.00
C GLY A 183 10.97 -24.75 -9.04
N ILE A 184 9.99 -25.42 -8.43
CA ILE A 184 9.11 -24.83 -7.41
C ILE A 184 9.93 -24.41 -6.17
N GLY A 185 10.89 -25.23 -5.75
CA GLY A 185 11.80 -24.90 -4.66
C GLY A 185 12.57 -23.60 -4.92
N LEU A 186 13.18 -23.45 -6.09
CA LEU A 186 13.90 -22.23 -6.49
C LEU A 186 12.98 -21.01 -6.62
N TYR A 187 11.76 -21.20 -7.14
CA TYR A 187 10.73 -20.15 -7.17
C TYR A 187 10.42 -19.66 -5.76
N LEU A 188 10.25 -20.56 -4.79
CA LEU A 188 9.99 -20.21 -3.39
C LEU A 188 11.20 -19.58 -2.69
N VAL A 189 12.44 -19.95 -3.06
CA VAL A 189 13.66 -19.27 -2.57
C VAL A 189 13.64 -17.80 -2.94
N MET A 190 13.28 -17.45 -4.19
CA MET A 190 13.15 -16.06 -4.62
C MET A 190 12.13 -15.29 -3.77
N TRP A 191 10.96 -15.90 -3.51
CA TRP A 191 9.94 -15.31 -2.64
C TRP A 191 10.38 -15.22 -1.17
N GLY A 192 11.19 -16.15 -0.69
CA GLY A 192 11.85 -16.09 0.61
C GLY A 192 12.77 -14.87 0.70
N ILE A 193 13.64 -14.65 -0.28
CA ILE A 193 14.51 -13.47 -0.34
C ILE A 193 13.69 -12.17 -0.31
N LEU A 194 12.64 -12.09 -1.13
CA LEU A 194 11.76 -10.92 -1.18
C LEU A 194 11.05 -10.68 0.16
N THR A 195 10.57 -11.75 0.81
CA THR A 195 9.92 -11.67 2.13
C THR A 195 10.91 -11.27 3.22
N PHE A 196 12.16 -11.74 3.17
CA PHE A 196 13.22 -11.33 4.08
C PHE A 196 13.51 -9.82 3.98
N LEU A 197 13.51 -9.26 2.76
CA LEU A 197 13.65 -7.81 2.57
C LEU A 197 12.49 -7.05 3.22
N PHE A 198 11.26 -7.54 3.10
CA PHE A 198 10.11 -6.94 3.77
C PHE A 198 10.17 -7.09 5.29
N LEU A 199 10.65 -8.21 5.81
CA LEU A 199 10.92 -8.39 7.24
C LEU A 199 11.86 -7.29 7.75
N LEU A 200 13.00 -7.09 7.07
CA LEU A 200 13.97 -6.04 7.44
C LEU A 200 13.35 -4.63 7.36
N ALA A 201 12.58 -4.34 6.31
CA ALA A 201 11.90 -3.06 6.16
C ALA A 201 10.81 -2.84 7.23
N SER A 202 10.24 -3.91 7.78
CA SER A 202 9.18 -3.84 8.81
C SER A 202 9.70 -3.66 10.25
N LEU A 203 11.02 -3.75 10.51
CA LEU A 203 11.58 -3.81 11.88
C LEU A 203 11.26 -2.59 12.78
N ARG A 204 10.86 -1.46 12.20
CA ARG A 204 10.49 -0.23 12.93
C ARG A 204 8.98 0.04 12.98
N SER A 205 8.16 -0.91 12.54
CA SER A 205 6.70 -0.78 12.45
C SER A 205 6.03 -1.18 13.77
N SER A 206 5.62 -2.44 13.90
CA SER A 206 4.98 -3.01 15.08
C SER A 206 5.41 -4.46 15.27
N VAL A 207 5.36 -4.94 16.52
CA VAL A 207 5.66 -6.35 16.84
C VAL A 207 4.75 -7.31 16.08
N ALA A 208 3.47 -6.95 15.90
CA ALA A 208 2.52 -7.76 15.14
C ALA A 208 2.92 -7.91 13.65
N LEU A 209 3.33 -6.81 13.01
CA LEU A 209 3.73 -6.84 11.60
C LEU A 209 5.07 -7.59 11.41
N ILE A 210 6.03 -7.38 12.32
CA ILE A 210 7.30 -8.13 12.32
C ILE A 210 7.03 -9.63 12.49
N SER A 211 6.12 -10.00 13.39
CA SER A 211 5.76 -11.40 13.64
C SER A 211 5.14 -12.06 12.40
N LEU A 212 4.28 -11.33 11.66
CA LEU A 212 3.75 -11.79 10.38
C LEU A 212 4.88 -12.11 9.39
N PHE A 213 5.76 -11.13 9.13
CA PHE A 213 6.82 -11.29 8.13
C PHE A 213 7.86 -12.34 8.54
N LEU A 214 8.18 -12.46 9.83
CA LEU A 214 9.11 -13.47 10.33
C LEU A 214 8.55 -14.88 10.12
N MET A 215 7.30 -15.13 10.49
CA MET A 215 6.67 -16.44 10.31
C MET A 215 6.50 -16.77 8.82
N LEU A 216 6.16 -15.77 8.00
CA LEU A 216 6.02 -15.94 6.56
C LEU A 216 7.37 -16.23 5.89
N ASP A 217 8.44 -15.55 6.30
CA ASP A 217 9.81 -15.79 5.81
C ASP A 217 10.25 -17.23 6.10
N LEU A 218 10.12 -17.67 7.36
CA LEU A 218 10.42 -19.04 7.76
C LEU A 218 9.57 -20.07 6.99
N SER A 219 8.30 -19.76 6.74
CA SER A 219 7.41 -20.59 5.92
C SER A 219 7.96 -20.75 4.49
N PHE A 220 8.38 -19.66 3.83
CA PHE A 220 8.95 -19.73 2.49
C PHE A 220 10.24 -20.55 2.45
N TRP A 221 11.18 -20.31 3.37
CA TRP A 221 12.45 -21.04 3.43
C TRP A 221 12.28 -22.53 3.67
N LEU A 222 11.42 -22.91 4.63
CA LEU A 222 11.16 -24.32 4.92
C LEU A 222 10.37 -24.99 3.80
N THR A 223 9.38 -24.32 3.22
CA THR A 223 8.62 -24.87 2.08
C THR A 223 9.56 -25.09 0.89
N ALA A 224 10.42 -24.11 0.57
CA ALA A 224 11.44 -24.25 -0.47
C ALA A 224 12.39 -25.42 -0.19
N ALA A 225 12.92 -25.53 1.03
CA ALA A 225 13.77 -26.65 1.44
C ALA A 225 13.04 -27.99 1.34
N GLY A 226 11.76 -28.06 1.69
CA GLY A 226 10.92 -29.25 1.55
C GLY A 226 10.80 -29.71 0.10
N TYR A 227 10.61 -28.77 -0.83
CA TYR A 227 10.62 -29.06 -2.28
C TYR A 227 12.02 -29.46 -2.77
N LEU A 228 13.09 -28.73 -2.42
CA LEU A 228 14.44 -29.04 -2.91
C LEU A 228 14.99 -30.38 -2.36
N SER A 229 14.63 -30.73 -1.13
CA SER A 229 15.05 -31.99 -0.50
C SER A 229 14.07 -33.14 -0.70
N GLN A 230 12.93 -32.89 -1.35
CA GLN A 230 11.83 -33.87 -1.49
C GLN A 230 11.39 -34.47 -0.15
N ASN A 231 11.46 -33.67 0.93
CA ASN A 231 11.18 -34.12 2.29
C ASN A 231 9.86 -33.54 2.80
N GLU A 232 8.85 -34.40 2.87
CA GLU A 232 7.52 -34.03 3.34
C GLU A 232 7.53 -33.47 4.77
N LYS A 233 8.40 -33.94 5.67
CA LYS A 233 8.44 -33.44 7.05
C LYS A 233 8.84 -31.96 7.10
N ILE A 234 9.77 -31.55 6.25
CA ILE A 234 10.22 -30.16 6.13
C ILE A 234 9.11 -29.33 5.48
N LEU A 235 8.44 -29.86 4.46
CA LEU A 235 7.29 -29.20 3.83
C LEU A 235 6.15 -28.95 4.84
N LYS A 236 5.84 -29.95 5.68
CA LYS A 236 4.86 -29.83 6.78
C LYS A 236 5.31 -28.79 7.82
N ALA A 237 6.59 -28.73 8.15
CA ALA A 237 7.12 -27.68 9.02
C ALA A 237 6.92 -26.29 8.43
N GLY A 238 7.19 -26.10 7.13
CA GLY A 238 6.89 -24.86 6.41
C GLY A 238 5.41 -24.49 6.48
N GLY A 239 4.51 -25.44 6.24
CA GLY A 239 3.07 -25.24 6.44
C GLY A 239 2.70 -24.83 7.88
N GLY A 240 3.35 -25.40 8.89
CA GLY A 240 3.15 -24.98 10.29
C GLY A 240 3.45 -23.49 10.52
N PHE A 241 4.58 -23.01 10.01
CA PHE A 241 4.95 -21.59 10.07
C PHE A 241 4.00 -20.72 9.23
N GLY A 242 3.55 -21.19 8.08
CA GLY A 242 2.59 -20.47 7.26
C GLY A 242 1.21 -20.33 7.92
N ILE A 243 0.75 -21.33 8.68
CA ILE A 243 -0.46 -21.21 9.52
C ILE A 243 -0.26 -20.12 10.58
N ALA A 244 0.88 -20.13 11.29
CA ALA A 244 1.19 -19.10 12.27
C ALA A 244 1.24 -17.69 11.63
N ALA A 245 1.87 -17.57 10.45
CA ALA A 245 1.93 -16.34 9.68
C ALA A 245 0.54 -15.83 9.32
N ALA A 246 -0.36 -16.71 8.86
CA ALA A 246 -1.73 -16.33 8.52
C ALA A 246 -2.48 -15.75 9.73
N PHE A 247 -2.35 -16.36 10.91
CA PHE A 247 -2.98 -15.82 12.13
C PHE A 247 -2.39 -14.48 12.56
N CYS A 248 -1.06 -14.29 12.45
CA CYS A 248 -0.45 -12.97 12.63
C CYS A 248 -1.01 -11.95 11.64
N GLY A 249 -1.19 -12.33 10.38
CA GLY A 249 -1.72 -11.45 9.33
C GLY A 249 -3.19 -11.07 9.56
N PHE A 250 -4.02 -12.04 9.97
CA PHE A 250 -5.40 -11.75 10.39
C PHE A 250 -5.44 -10.82 11.61
N TYR A 251 -4.50 -10.97 12.54
CA TYR A 251 -4.40 -10.08 13.70
C TYR A 251 -4.05 -8.64 13.29
N VAL A 252 -3.06 -8.45 12.40
CA VAL A 252 -2.71 -7.12 11.87
C VAL A 252 -3.89 -6.54 11.09
N ALA A 253 -4.55 -7.33 10.25
CA ALA A 253 -5.72 -6.89 9.50
C ALA A 253 -6.87 -6.45 10.43
N LEU A 254 -7.12 -7.21 11.48
CA LEU A 254 -8.12 -6.87 12.50
C LEU A 254 -7.74 -5.55 13.19
N ALA A 255 -6.48 -5.40 13.60
CA ALA A 255 -6.00 -4.18 14.23
C ALA A 255 -6.19 -2.93 13.35
N SER A 256 -6.00 -3.06 12.03
CA SER A 256 -6.25 -1.99 11.07
C SER A 256 -7.74 -1.76 10.77
N LEU A 257 -8.59 -2.78 10.92
CA LEU A 257 -10.04 -2.67 10.70
C LEU A 257 -10.76 -2.02 11.90
N LEU A 258 -10.28 -2.28 13.11
CA LEU A 258 -10.88 -1.75 14.33
C LEU A 258 -10.57 -0.25 14.47
N SER A 259 -11.63 0.57 14.51
CA SER A 259 -11.53 2.00 14.79
C SER A 259 -12.35 2.35 16.03
N GLY A 260 -12.00 3.45 16.70
CA GLY A 260 -12.76 3.94 17.86
C GLY A 260 -14.22 4.31 17.57
N HIS A 261 -14.59 4.43 16.28
CA HIS A 261 -15.96 4.70 15.84
C HIS A 261 -16.75 3.44 15.48
N THR A 262 -16.08 2.34 15.13
CA THR A 262 -16.72 1.11 14.64
C THR A 262 -16.64 -0.05 15.62
N SER A 263 -15.82 0.06 16.68
CA SER A 263 -15.42 -1.07 17.52
C SER A 263 -15.50 -0.76 19.00
N PHE A 264 -15.95 -1.74 19.79
CA PHE A 264 -16.03 -1.65 21.26
C PHE A 264 -14.66 -1.81 21.96
N PHE A 265 -13.66 -2.32 21.24
CA PHE A 265 -12.32 -2.56 21.76
C PHE A 265 -11.27 -2.34 20.67
N LEU A 266 -10.03 -2.12 21.10
CA LEU A 266 -8.86 -2.04 20.23
C LEU A 266 -7.85 -3.11 20.65
N VAL A 267 -7.05 -3.59 19.71
CA VAL A 267 -6.04 -4.64 19.96
C VAL A 267 -4.63 -4.05 19.91
N PRO A 268 -3.73 -4.45 20.82
CA PRO A 268 -2.38 -3.90 20.88
C PRO A 268 -1.47 -4.51 19.81
N THR A 269 -0.85 -3.70 18.97
CA THR A 269 0.08 -4.18 17.93
C THR A 269 1.55 -4.14 18.35
N GLY A 270 1.86 -3.45 19.46
CA GLY A 270 3.23 -3.22 19.93
C GLY A 270 3.98 -2.24 19.03
N ASP A 271 3.58 -0.97 19.04
CA ASP A 271 4.13 0.09 18.20
C ASP A 271 5.60 0.41 18.54
N LEU A 272 6.49 0.24 17.55
CA LEU A 272 7.94 0.45 17.69
C LEU A 272 8.43 1.76 17.07
N ARG A 273 7.53 2.62 16.59
CA ARG A 273 7.88 3.90 15.98
C ARG A 273 8.54 4.83 17.03
N PRO A 274 9.62 5.56 16.68
CA PRO A 274 10.25 6.50 17.60
C PRO A 274 9.26 7.54 18.13
N GLY A 275 9.07 7.60 19.45
CA GLY A 275 8.15 8.53 20.11
C GLY A 275 6.82 7.93 20.60
N SER A 276 6.57 6.63 20.40
CA SER A 276 5.34 5.93 20.85
C SER A 276 5.23 5.70 22.38
N SER A 277 5.97 6.47 23.19
CA SER A 277 5.84 6.50 24.66
C SER A 277 4.48 7.09 25.06
N HIS A 278 3.42 6.30 24.95
CA HIS A 278 2.18 6.57 25.65
C HIS A 278 2.40 6.17 27.12
N LYS A 279 2.56 7.19 27.98
CA LYS A 279 2.44 7.03 29.43
C LYS A 279 1.07 6.40 29.70
N ARG A 280 1.06 5.13 30.11
CA ARG A 280 -0.09 4.55 30.81
C ARG A 280 -0.03 5.09 32.24
N THR A 281 -0.88 6.05 32.54
CA THR A 281 -1.29 6.37 33.92
C THR A 281 -2.72 5.94 34.08
#